data_AF-S3C5H3-F1
#
_entry.id   AF-S3C5H3-F1
#
_cell.length_a   1.000
_cell.length_b   1.000
_cell.length_c   1.000
_cell.angle_alpha   90.00
_cell.angle_beta   90.00
_cell.angle_gamma   90.00
#
_symmetry.space_group_name_H-M   'P 1'
#
loop_
_entity.id
_entity.type
_entity.pdbx_description
1 polymer ?
#
loop_
_entity_poly.entity_id
_entity_poly.type
_entity_poly.pdbx_seq_one_letter_code
_entity_poly.pdbx_strand_id
1 'polypeptide(L)'
;MSKPSNAGIVTDADGQRVIPESRRPDGSIRPAIKVRPGYMPPEDVPKYQIPLYRRKAVAAEAEAKTAPETPTPARTIPSAVPGAAPATVPGAVPNASPEVEPSTSASSTAAKNAKRREARRKAAANSAEQSEAKAESKSDSASPAEPPEVPVDTASAPAEDRDKKIRGLKKKLKQAKELQTKRDGGESLLPEQIAKVIRISDLTRELESLGLGDDGEEKEK
;
A
#
# COMPACT_ATOMS: atom_id res chain seq x y z
N MET A 1 13.66 37.40 5.92
CA MET A 1 13.74 36.08 5.24
C MET A 1 13.04 35.06 6.12
N SER A 2 12.07 34.32 5.57
CA SER A 2 11.40 33.23 6.29
C SER A 2 12.36 32.08 6.60
N LYS A 3 12.03 31.26 7.61
CA LYS A 3 12.66 29.94 7.79
C LYS A 3 12.59 29.16 6.46
N PRO A 4 13.68 28.53 6.01
CA PRO A 4 13.70 27.77 4.76
C PRO A 4 12.76 26.56 4.86
N SER A 5 12.11 26.21 3.75
CA SER A 5 11.37 24.96 3.61
C SER A 5 12.32 23.75 3.55
N ASN A 6 11.77 22.54 3.52
CA ASN A 6 12.58 21.31 3.46
C ASN A 6 13.42 21.27 2.16
N ALA A 7 12.88 21.85 1.08
CA ALA A 7 13.59 22.05 -0.18
C ALA A 7 14.53 23.28 -0.21
N GLY A 8 14.74 23.95 0.92
CA GLY A 8 15.62 25.13 0.99
C GLY A 8 15.02 26.41 0.37
N ILE A 9 13.71 26.47 0.16
CA ILE A 9 13.04 27.65 -0.42
C ILE A 9 12.73 28.65 0.70
N VAL A 10 13.05 29.91 0.49
CA VAL A 10 12.80 31.02 1.40
C VAL A 10 11.77 31.97 0.78
N THR A 11 10.98 32.62 1.64
CA THR A 11 10.10 33.72 1.22
C THR A 11 10.79 35.06 1.54
N ASP A 12 10.98 35.87 0.52
CA ASP A 12 11.58 37.20 0.60
C ASP A 12 10.59 38.23 1.17
N ALA A 13 11.08 39.42 1.49
CA ALA A 13 10.24 40.52 2.01
C ALA A 13 9.14 40.93 1.02
N ASP A 14 9.41 40.79 -0.28
CA ASP A 14 8.46 41.06 -1.37
C ASP A 14 7.43 39.93 -1.58
N GLY A 15 7.44 38.89 -0.73
CA GLY A 15 6.55 37.73 -0.85
C GLY A 15 6.93 36.76 -1.98
N GLN A 16 8.05 36.98 -2.67
CA GLN A 16 8.57 36.08 -3.69
C GLN A 16 9.21 34.85 -3.04
N ARG A 17 9.01 33.67 -3.64
CA ARG A 17 9.65 32.42 -3.20
C ARG A 17 10.93 32.24 -3.98
N VAL A 18 12.06 32.12 -3.28
CA VAL A 18 13.40 32.11 -3.88
C VAL A 18 14.27 31.08 -3.18
N ILE A 19 15.10 30.37 -3.96
CA ILE A 19 16.22 29.59 -3.44
C ILE A 19 17.38 30.57 -3.28
N PRO A 20 17.89 30.78 -2.05
CA PRO A 20 18.88 31.81 -1.78
C PRO A 20 20.21 31.53 -2.50
N GLU A 21 21.01 32.59 -2.67
CA GLU A 21 22.37 32.43 -3.18
C GLU A 21 23.20 31.50 -2.29
N SER A 22 24.13 30.75 -2.90
CA SER A 22 24.98 29.82 -2.17
C SER A 22 26.41 29.87 -2.66
N ARG A 23 27.37 29.62 -1.77
CA ARG A 23 28.79 29.63 -2.10
C ARG A 23 29.25 28.23 -2.51
N ARG A 24 29.92 28.12 -3.65
CA ARG A 24 30.59 26.90 -4.09
C ARG A 24 31.86 26.67 -3.27
N PRO A 25 32.40 25.43 -3.24
CA PRO A 25 33.67 25.14 -2.56
C PRO A 25 34.87 25.92 -3.11
N ASP A 26 34.86 26.26 -4.40
CA ASP A 26 35.85 27.11 -5.06
C ASP A 26 35.71 28.61 -4.70
N GLY A 27 34.71 28.96 -3.88
CA GLY A 27 34.41 30.33 -3.46
C GLY A 27 33.49 31.12 -4.39
N SER A 28 33.18 30.61 -5.59
CA SER A 28 32.27 31.24 -6.54
C SER A 28 30.82 31.22 -6.03
N ILE A 29 30.01 32.22 -6.38
CA ILE A 29 28.63 32.35 -5.89
C ILE A 29 27.66 31.74 -6.92
N ARG A 30 26.70 30.95 -6.45
CA ARG A 30 25.51 30.52 -7.19
C ARG A 30 24.44 31.58 -6.98
N PRO A 31 23.90 32.17 -8.05
CA PRO A 31 22.87 33.20 -7.93
C PRO A 31 21.59 32.61 -7.33
N ALA A 32 20.79 33.48 -6.72
CA ALA A 32 19.47 33.12 -6.22
C ALA A 32 18.51 32.77 -7.36
N ILE A 33 17.68 31.74 -7.18
CA ILE A 33 16.76 31.23 -8.20
C ILE A 33 15.32 31.48 -7.76
N LYS A 34 14.56 32.22 -8.57
CA LYS A 34 13.14 32.47 -8.32
C LYS A 34 12.32 31.22 -8.58
N VAL A 35 11.43 30.88 -7.65
CA VAL A 35 10.50 29.77 -7.74
C VAL A 35 9.15 30.28 -8.24
N ARG A 36 8.54 29.55 -9.17
CA ARG A 36 7.23 29.89 -9.72
C ARG A 36 6.17 29.97 -8.61
N PRO A 37 5.27 30.98 -8.60
CA PRO A 37 4.20 31.06 -7.61
C PRO A 37 3.33 29.81 -7.66
N GLY A 38 3.02 29.25 -6.49
CA GLY A 38 2.23 28.03 -6.34
C GLY A 38 2.97 26.69 -6.56
N TYR A 39 4.20 26.69 -7.11
CA TYR A 39 4.97 25.45 -7.26
C TYR A 39 5.46 24.94 -5.91
N MET A 40 5.12 23.71 -5.54
CA MET A 40 5.72 23.02 -4.39
C MET A 40 6.60 21.86 -4.85
N PRO A 41 7.88 21.82 -4.45
CA PRO A 41 8.75 20.70 -4.75
C PRO A 41 8.28 19.44 -4.01
N PRO A 42 8.62 18.23 -4.50
CA PRO A 42 8.16 16.97 -3.93
C PRO A 42 8.52 16.79 -2.46
N GLU A 43 9.65 17.33 -2.02
CA GLU A 43 10.10 17.32 -0.61
C GLU A 43 9.20 18.12 0.33
N ASP A 44 8.50 19.13 -0.19
CA ASP A 44 7.55 19.97 0.56
C ASP A 44 6.09 19.52 0.38
N VAL A 45 5.81 18.54 -0.50
CA VAL A 45 4.46 18.00 -0.68
C VAL A 45 4.10 17.17 0.56
N PRO A 46 3.03 17.53 1.29
CA PRO A 46 2.67 16.81 2.50
C PRO A 46 2.25 15.38 2.15
N LYS A 47 2.84 14.40 2.85
CA LYS A 47 2.41 13.01 2.78
C LYS A 47 0.94 12.92 3.19
N TYR A 48 0.17 12.08 2.50
CA TYR A 48 -1.23 11.86 2.84
C TYR A 48 -1.35 11.40 4.29
N GLN A 49 -2.13 12.15 5.08
CA GLN A 49 -2.47 11.81 6.44
C GLN A 49 -3.98 11.69 6.54
N ILE A 50 -4.46 10.61 7.15
CA ILE A 50 -5.89 10.45 7.38
C ILE A 50 -6.43 11.58 8.28
N PRO A 51 -7.69 12.03 8.07
CA PRO A 51 -8.25 13.19 8.79
C PRO A 51 -8.19 13.07 10.32
N LEU A 52 -8.31 11.84 10.85
CA LEU A 52 -8.25 11.58 12.29
C LEU A 52 -6.89 11.94 12.91
N TYR A 53 -5.77 11.61 12.24
CA TYR A 53 -4.43 11.95 12.75
C TYR A 53 -4.14 13.43 12.60
N ARG A 54 -4.63 14.08 11.53
CA ARG A 54 -4.52 15.54 11.38
C ARG A 54 -5.21 16.29 12.52
N ARG A 55 -6.44 15.89 12.89
CA ARG A 55 -7.18 16.51 14.01
C ARG A 55 -6.48 16.32 15.35
N LYS A 56 -5.92 15.13 15.61
CA LYS A 56 -5.14 14.86 16.82
C LYS A 56 -3.88 15.72 16.91
N ALA A 57 -3.15 15.88 15.81
CA ALA A 57 -1.94 16.71 15.76
C ALA A 57 -2.27 18.19 16.05
N VAL A 58 -3.35 18.73 15.46
CA VAL A 58 -3.79 20.11 15.72
C VAL A 58 -4.22 20.30 17.18
N ALA A 59 -4.92 19.33 17.77
CA ALA A 59 -5.33 19.40 19.18
C ALA A 59 -4.11 19.39 20.13
N ALA A 60 -3.11 18.54 19.87
CA ALA A 60 -1.88 18.48 20.66
C ALA A 60 -1.03 19.76 20.53
N GLU A 61 -0.96 20.35 19.32
CA GLU A 61 -0.23 21.60 19.11
C GLU A 61 -0.94 22.80 19.76
N ALA A 62 -2.27 22.81 19.77
CA ALA A 62 -3.07 23.81 20.48
C ALA A 62 -2.87 23.69 22.00
N GLU A 63 -2.92 22.46 22.53
CA GLU A 63 -2.68 22.18 23.94
C GLU A 63 -1.26 22.63 24.36
N ALA A 64 -0.24 22.31 23.56
CA ALA A 64 1.15 22.72 23.81
C ALA A 64 1.35 24.24 23.78
N LYS A 65 0.58 24.99 22.97
CA LYS A 65 0.62 26.46 22.94
C LYS A 65 -0.17 27.11 24.07
N THR A 66 -1.17 26.41 24.62
CA THR A 66 -1.99 26.90 25.74
C THR A 66 -1.49 26.45 27.12
N ALA A 67 -0.54 25.50 27.15
CA ALA A 67 0.06 25.05 28.39
C ALA A 67 0.92 26.18 29.00
N PRO A 68 0.73 26.53 30.28
CA PRO A 68 1.58 27.50 30.95
C PRO A 68 3.03 26.96 30.96
N GLU A 69 3.99 27.78 30.53
CA GLU A 69 5.42 27.49 30.66
C GLU A 69 5.77 27.42 32.15
N THR A 70 5.56 26.26 32.77
CA THR A 70 6.10 26.00 34.10
C THR A 70 7.62 25.91 33.95
N PRO A 71 8.41 26.73 34.69
CA PRO A 71 9.85 26.62 34.62
C PRO A 71 10.25 25.23 35.11
N THR A 72 10.86 24.45 34.22
CA THR A 72 11.49 23.17 34.56
C THR A 72 12.47 23.39 35.72
N PRO A 73 12.40 22.62 36.82
CA PRO A 73 13.40 22.73 37.88
C PRO A 73 14.77 22.36 37.29
N ALA A 74 15.74 23.24 37.51
CA ALA A 74 17.11 23.09 37.05
C ALA A 74 17.64 21.70 37.42
N ARG A 75 17.96 20.90 36.40
CA ARG A 75 18.72 19.66 36.56
C ARG A 75 20.13 20.05 36.99
N THR A 76 20.36 20.04 38.30
CA THR A 76 21.67 20.21 38.91
C THR A 76 22.59 19.12 38.39
N ILE A 77 23.54 19.51 37.55
CA ILE A 77 24.65 18.66 37.13
C ILE A 77 25.62 18.65 38.33
N PRO A 78 25.90 17.51 39.00
CA PRO A 78 26.91 17.52 40.04
C PRO A 78 28.27 17.78 39.39
N SER A 79 28.87 18.91 39.78
CA SER A 79 30.23 19.30 39.43
C SER A 79 31.21 18.21 39.87
N ALA A 80 31.92 17.63 38.91
CA ALA A 80 33.03 16.72 39.16
C ALA A 80 34.20 17.49 39.79
N VAL A 81 34.67 17.01 40.94
CA VAL A 81 35.92 17.42 41.58
C VAL A 81 37.09 16.76 40.80
N PRO A 82 38.14 17.51 40.42
CA PRO A 82 39.31 16.92 39.78
C PRO A 82 40.35 16.49 40.83
N GLY A 83 40.91 15.28 40.68
CA GLY A 83 42.21 14.94 41.25
C GLY A 83 42.26 13.71 42.16
N ALA A 84 42.55 12.54 41.58
CA ALA A 84 43.42 11.52 42.17
C ALA A 84 43.84 10.51 41.09
N ALA A 85 45.15 10.32 40.96
CA ALA A 85 45.84 9.49 39.97
C ALA A 85 45.83 7.97 40.35
N PRO A 86 46.30 7.07 39.46
CA PRO A 86 45.74 5.73 39.26
C PRO A 86 46.54 4.60 39.93
N ALA A 87 45.89 3.45 40.14
CA ALA A 87 46.56 2.19 40.49
C ALA A 87 45.95 1.00 39.71
N THR A 88 46.75 0.53 38.73
CA THR A 88 47.10 -0.88 38.46
C THR A 88 46.00 -1.92 38.13
N VAL A 89 46.00 -2.38 36.88
CA VAL A 89 45.49 -3.69 36.40
C VAL A 89 46.67 -4.68 36.43
N PRO A 90 46.52 -6.03 36.62
CA PRO A 90 45.95 -6.90 35.57
C PRO A 90 45.31 -8.26 36.02
N GLY A 91 44.43 -8.80 35.16
CA GLY A 91 44.40 -10.23 34.81
C GLY A 91 43.42 -11.17 35.54
N ALA A 92 42.39 -11.65 34.81
CA ALA A 92 42.03 -13.08 34.67
C ALA A 92 40.68 -13.22 33.94
N VAL A 93 40.68 -13.92 32.79
CA VAL A 93 39.48 -14.46 32.14
C VAL A 93 38.99 -15.70 32.91
N PRO A 94 37.69 -16.08 32.89
CA PRO A 94 37.26 -17.05 31.87
C PRO A 94 35.80 -16.94 31.38
N ASN A 95 35.63 -17.32 30.12
CA ASN A 95 34.53 -18.08 29.52
C ASN A 95 33.37 -18.56 30.44
N ALA A 96 32.11 -18.21 30.08
CA ALA A 96 30.94 -19.06 30.30
C ALA A 96 29.72 -18.56 29.48
N SER A 97 29.29 -19.38 28.52
CA SER A 97 27.93 -19.38 27.95
C SER A 97 26.91 -19.74 29.05
N PRO A 98 25.65 -19.29 28.96
CA PRO A 98 24.61 -20.32 28.75
C PRO A 98 23.45 -19.90 27.83
N GLU A 99 22.91 -20.94 27.20
CA GLU A 99 21.64 -21.02 26.46
C GLU A 99 20.38 -20.70 27.28
N VAL A 100 19.41 -20.12 26.55
CA VAL A 100 17.96 -20.43 26.47
C VAL A 100 17.13 -20.60 27.77
N GLU A 101 16.09 -19.77 27.92
CA GLU A 101 14.69 -20.15 28.21
C GLU A 101 13.74 -18.93 27.97
N PRO A 102 12.59 -19.07 27.27
CA PRO A 102 11.69 -17.96 26.93
C PRO A 102 10.57 -17.76 27.97
N SER A 103 10.56 -16.59 28.63
CA SER A 103 9.43 -16.18 29.48
C SER A 103 8.29 -15.59 28.64
N THR A 104 7.14 -16.25 28.74
CA THR A 104 5.88 -15.89 28.11
C THR A 104 5.25 -14.70 28.86
N SER A 105 5.24 -13.51 28.24
CA SER A 105 4.40 -12.40 28.68
C SER A 105 3.46 -11.99 27.54
N ALA A 106 2.29 -12.62 27.53
CA ALA A 106 1.22 -12.33 26.58
C ALA A 106 0.68 -10.91 26.82
N SER A 107 0.87 -10.04 25.81
CA SER A 107 0.34 -8.68 25.82
C SER A 107 -1.19 -8.67 25.73
N SER A 108 -1.82 -7.73 26.42
CA SER A 108 -3.27 -7.49 26.57
C SER A 108 -4.05 -7.20 25.27
N THR A 109 -3.43 -7.41 24.12
CA THR A 109 -4.03 -7.24 22.79
C THR A 109 -4.66 -8.52 22.24
N ALA A 110 -4.21 -9.71 22.70
CA ALA A 110 -4.76 -11.00 22.26
C ALA A 110 -6.17 -11.29 22.83
N ALA A 111 -6.44 -10.85 24.07
CA ALA A 111 -7.72 -11.09 24.75
C ALA A 111 -8.92 -10.36 24.11
N LYS A 112 -8.71 -9.23 23.44
CA LYS A 112 -9.79 -8.47 22.78
C LYS A 112 -10.22 -9.07 21.43
N ASN A 113 -9.30 -9.68 20.70
CA ASN A 113 -9.59 -10.29 19.39
C ASN A 113 -10.31 -11.64 19.51
N ALA A 114 -10.14 -12.37 20.62
CA ALA A 114 -10.88 -13.59 20.90
C ALA A 114 -12.39 -13.34 21.11
N LYS A 115 -12.75 -12.29 21.89
CA LYS A 115 -14.14 -11.95 22.20
C LYS A 115 -14.96 -11.51 20.98
N ARG A 116 -14.32 -10.88 19.98
CA ARG A 116 -14.97 -10.47 18.71
C ARG A 116 -15.22 -11.65 17.76
N ARG A 117 -14.39 -12.70 17.82
CA ARG A 117 -14.52 -13.90 16.98
C ARG A 117 -15.60 -14.85 17.48
N GLU A 118 -15.80 -14.97 18.80
CA GLU A 118 -16.91 -15.73 19.37
C GLU A 118 -18.27 -15.07 19.15
N ALA A 119 -18.39 -13.75 19.27
CA ALA A 119 -19.65 -13.04 18.99
C ALA A 119 -20.10 -13.20 17.53
N ARG A 120 -19.15 -13.25 16.59
CA ARG A 120 -19.44 -13.43 15.16
C ARG A 120 -19.78 -14.89 14.80
N ARG A 121 -19.25 -15.88 15.53
CA ARG A 121 -19.63 -17.29 15.39
C ARG A 121 -21.02 -17.58 15.97
N LYS A 122 -21.39 -16.95 17.09
CA LYS A 122 -22.75 -17.04 17.64
C LYS A 122 -23.81 -16.37 16.75
N ALA A 123 -23.45 -15.29 16.04
CA ALA A 123 -24.35 -14.68 15.06
C ALA A 123 -24.54 -15.50 13.77
N ALA A 124 -23.54 -16.29 13.37
CA ALA A 124 -23.63 -17.15 12.18
C ALA A 124 -24.45 -18.44 12.44
N ALA A 125 -24.49 -18.92 13.68
CA ALA A 125 -25.27 -20.11 14.05
C ALA A 125 -26.79 -19.87 14.06
N ASN A 126 -27.26 -18.62 14.25
CA ASN A 126 -28.69 -18.27 14.25
C ASN A 126 -29.25 -17.94 12.86
N SER A 127 -28.43 -17.92 11.80
CA SER A 127 -28.89 -17.68 10.41
C SER A 127 -28.93 -18.95 9.56
N ALA A 128 -28.68 -20.12 10.14
CA ALA A 128 -28.64 -21.40 9.41
C ALA A 128 -29.90 -22.27 9.59
N GLU A 129 -30.92 -21.81 10.31
CA GLU A 129 -32.11 -22.61 10.67
C GLU A 129 -33.39 -22.25 9.91
N GLN A 130 -33.29 -21.49 8.81
CA GLN A 130 -34.46 -21.15 8.00
C GLN A 130 -34.16 -21.10 6.50
N SER A 131 -33.81 -22.25 5.92
CA SER A 131 -33.99 -22.50 4.48
C SER A 131 -33.87 -23.99 4.17
N GLU A 132 -34.78 -24.80 4.71
CA GLU A 132 -35.13 -26.11 4.16
C GLU A 132 -36.60 -26.09 3.74
N ALA A 133 -36.84 -26.50 2.49
CA ALA A 133 -38.10 -26.90 1.83
C ALA A 133 -38.40 -26.08 0.57
N LYS A 134 -38.02 -26.61 -0.60
CA LYS A 134 -38.99 -27.18 -1.57
C LYS A 134 -38.25 -27.82 -2.76
N ALA A 135 -38.47 -29.11 -2.90
CA ALA A 135 -37.96 -29.98 -3.95
C ALA A 135 -38.83 -29.94 -5.22
N GLU A 136 -38.20 -30.33 -6.34
CA GLU A 136 -38.74 -31.07 -7.51
C GLU A 136 -39.82 -30.41 -8.38
N SER A 137 -39.96 -30.66 -9.69
CA SER A 137 -39.20 -31.32 -10.76
C SER A 137 -39.92 -30.92 -12.08
N LYS A 138 -39.23 -30.97 -13.23
CA LYS A 138 -39.72 -31.60 -14.48
C LYS A 138 -38.74 -31.39 -15.64
N SER A 139 -38.38 -32.53 -16.21
CA SER A 139 -37.64 -32.77 -17.46
C SER A 139 -38.60 -32.90 -18.66
N ASP A 140 -38.11 -32.47 -19.82
CA ASP A 140 -38.31 -32.93 -21.23
C ASP A 140 -38.21 -31.70 -22.14
N SER A 141 -37.60 -31.67 -23.33
CA SER A 141 -37.12 -32.72 -24.23
C SER A 141 -36.25 -32.06 -25.35
N ALA A 142 -35.24 -32.80 -25.81
CA ALA A 142 -34.55 -32.83 -27.11
C ALA A 142 -34.64 -31.70 -28.19
N SER A 143 -33.45 -31.35 -28.71
CA SER A 143 -33.07 -30.78 -30.03
C SER A 143 -33.43 -31.72 -31.22
N PRO A 144 -33.24 -31.45 -32.54
CA PRO A 144 -32.51 -30.34 -33.24
C PRO A 144 -33.15 -29.80 -34.56
N ALA A 145 -32.68 -28.63 -35.07
CA ALA A 145 -32.52 -28.35 -36.52
C ALA A 145 -31.96 -26.93 -36.80
N GLU A 146 -31.05 -26.86 -37.78
CA GLU A 146 -30.26 -25.73 -38.30
C GLU A 146 -30.94 -25.06 -39.53
N PRO A 147 -30.33 -24.09 -40.25
CA PRO A 147 -30.69 -22.67 -40.35
C PRO A 147 -31.47 -22.28 -41.63
N PRO A 148 -31.85 -20.99 -41.77
CA PRO A 148 -31.49 -20.34 -43.03
C PRO A 148 -30.84 -18.96 -42.83
N GLU A 149 -29.85 -18.73 -43.68
CA GLU A 149 -29.10 -17.50 -43.91
C GLU A 149 -30.02 -16.37 -44.38
N VAL A 150 -29.83 -15.15 -43.85
CA VAL A 150 -29.84 -13.89 -44.61
C VAL A 150 -29.13 -12.81 -43.76
N PRO A 151 -28.06 -12.16 -44.28
CA PRO A 151 -27.32 -11.12 -43.58
C PRO A 151 -28.00 -9.77 -43.81
N VAL A 152 -28.28 -9.03 -42.73
CA VAL A 152 -28.65 -7.61 -42.81
C VAL A 152 -27.87 -6.82 -41.77
N ASP A 153 -27.07 -5.90 -42.29
CA ASP A 153 -26.19 -4.95 -41.65
C ASP A 153 -26.86 -4.09 -40.57
N THR A 154 -26.47 -4.32 -39.31
CA THR A 154 -26.56 -3.31 -38.22
C THR A 154 -25.35 -3.40 -37.28
N ALA A 155 -24.13 -3.56 -37.82
CA ALA A 155 -22.98 -4.08 -37.05
C ALA A 155 -21.80 -3.12 -36.80
N SER A 156 -21.88 -1.81 -37.09
CA SER A 156 -20.69 -0.93 -36.92
C SER A 156 -20.47 -0.43 -35.48
N ALA A 157 -21.52 -0.23 -34.68
CA ALA A 157 -21.39 0.20 -33.28
C ALA A 157 -20.96 -0.89 -32.27
N PRO A 158 -21.43 -2.16 -32.34
CA PRO A 158 -21.03 -3.18 -31.37
C PRO A 158 -19.63 -3.79 -31.62
N ALA A 159 -19.03 -3.55 -32.78
CA ALA A 159 -17.71 -4.07 -33.14
C ALA A 159 -16.58 -3.40 -32.32
N GLU A 160 -16.61 -2.08 -32.18
CA GLU A 160 -15.59 -1.36 -31.40
C GLU A 160 -15.60 -1.75 -29.91
N ASP A 161 -16.78 -2.01 -29.34
CA ASP A 161 -16.91 -2.42 -27.95
C ASP A 161 -16.41 -3.84 -27.73
N ARG A 162 -16.56 -4.72 -28.72
CA ARG A 162 -15.94 -6.05 -28.72
C ARG A 162 -14.42 -5.92 -28.79
N ASP A 163 -13.88 -5.09 -29.68
CA ASP A 163 -12.43 -4.88 -29.80
C ASP A 163 -11.79 -4.30 -28.53
N LYS A 164 -12.46 -3.35 -27.88
CA LYS A 164 -12.00 -2.79 -26.60
C LYS A 164 -12.00 -3.86 -25.50
N LYS A 165 -13.03 -4.72 -25.44
CA LYS A 165 -13.09 -5.86 -24.52
C LYS A 165 -11.97 -6.86 -24.80
N ILE A 166 -11.76 -7.22 -26.06
CA ILE A 166 -10.69 -8.10 -26.51
C ILE A 166 -9.33 -7.56 -26.07
N ARG A 167 -9.04 -6.28 -26.33
CA ARG A 167 -7.77 -5.64 -25.90
C ARG A 167 -7.61 -5.62 -24.39
N GLY A 168 -8.70 -5.40 -23.65
CA GLY A 168 -8.71 -5.45 -22.18
C GLY A 168 -8.40 -6.85 -21.64
N LEU A 169 -9.05 -7.88 -22.20
CA LEU A 169 -8.86 -9.28 -21.83
C LEU A 169 -7.45 -9.77 -22.18
N LYS A 170 -6.94 -9.46 -23.37
CA LYS A 170 -5.55 -9.71 -23.77
C LYS A 170 -4.54 -9.20 -22.75
N LYS A 171 -4.73 -7.95 -22.29
CA LYS A 171 -3.83 -7.33 -21.28
C LYS A 171 -3.88 -8.07 -19.95
N LYS A 172 -5.08 -8.43 -19.48
CA LYS A 172 -5.25 -9.20 -18.24
C LYS A 172 -4.62 -10.59 -18.35
N LEU A 173 -4.79 -11.25 -19.49
CA LEU A 173 -4.24 -12.56 -19.79
C LEU A 173 -2.70 -12.50 -19.80
N LYS A 174 -2.10 -11.50 -20.45
CA LYS A 174 -0.64 -11.29 -20.44
C LYS A 174 -0.09 -11.09 -19.03
N GLN A 175 -0.73 -10.25 -18.21
CA GLN A 175 -0.33 -10.04 -16.82
C GLN A 175 -0.44 -11.31 -15.98
N ALA A 176 -1.51 -12.08 -16.18
CA ALA A 176 -1.71 -13.34 -15.46
C ALA A 176 -0.69 -14.41 -15.88
N LYS A 177 -0.39 -14.53 -17.19
CA LYS A 177 0.70 -15.38 -17.72
C LYS A 177 2.06 -14.97 -17.16
N GLU A 178 2.37 -13.67 -17.07
CA GLU A 178 3.62 -13.20 -16.45
C GLU A 178 3.70 -13.59 -14.97
N LEU A 179 2.62 -13.43 -14.20
CA LEU A 179 2.56 -13.90 -12.82
C LEU A 179 2.70 -15.42 -12.74
N GLN A 180 2.11 -16.18 -13.67
CA GLN A 180 2.29 -17.62 -13.74
C GLN A 180 3.76 -18.00 -13.95
N THR A 181 4.46 -17.35 -14.89
CA THR A 181 5.89 -17.62 -15.10
C THR A 181 6.74 -17.32 -13.88
N LYS A 182 6.41 -16.27 -13.10
CA LYS A 182 7.08 -15.96 -11.83
C LYS A 182 6.81 -17.02 -10.76
N ARG A 183 5.55 -17.49 -10.67
CA ARG A 183 5.16 -18.59 -9.79
C ARG A 183 5.93 -19.86 -10.13
N ASP A 184 6.00 -20.21 -11.40
CA ASP A 184 6.68 -21.42 -11.90
C ASP A 184 8.20 -21.30 -11.74
N GLY A 185 8.73 -20.07 -11.78
CA GLY A 185 10.10 -19.73 -11.40
C GLY A 185 10.39 -19.77 -9.89
N GLY A 186 9.42 -20.18 -9.06
CA GLY A 186 9.57 -20.33 -7.61
C GLY A 186 9.39 -19.05 -6.80
N GLU A 187 8.95 -17.95 -7.41
CA GLU A 187 8.65 -16.71 -6.70
C GLU A 187 7.34 -16.85 -5.90
N SER A 188 7.39 -16.56 -4.60
CA SER A 188 6.21 -16.58 -3.74
C SER A 188 5.34 -15.35 -4.01
N LEU A 189 4.22 -15.56 -4.71
CA LEU A 189 3.28 -14.52 -5.06
C LEU A 189 2.30 -14.20 -3.92
N LEU A 190 1.83 -12.96 -3.89
CA LEU A 190 0.76 -12.55 -2.97
C LEU A 190 -0.55 -13.30 -3.31
N PRO A 191 -1.44 -13.53 -2.33
CA PRO A 191 -2.72 -14.21 -2.58
C PRO A 191 -3.57 -13.56 -3.68
N GLU A 192 -3.52 -12.23 -3.80
CA GLU A 192 -4.21 -11.50 -4.87
C GLU A 192 -3.62 -11.78 -6.26
N GLN A 193 -2.30 -11.97 -6.36
CA GLN A 193 -1.62 -12.32 -7.60
C GLN A 193 -1.91 -13.77 -8.00
N ILE A 194 -1.96 -14.70 -7.05
CA ILE A 194 -2.39 -16.08 -7.27
C ILE A 194 -3.83 -16.10 -7.81
N ALA A 195 -4.73 -15.27 -7.28
CA ALA A 195 -6.08 -15.15 -7.81
C ALA A 195 -6.14 -14.60 -9.26
N LYS A 196 -5.13 -13.86 -9.73
CA LYS A 196 -5.00 -13.46 -11.15
C LYS A 196 -4.57 -14.64 -12.02
N VAL A 197 -3.65 -15.47 -11.52
CA VAL A 197 -3.19 -16.69 -12.20
C VAL A 197 -4.33 -17.73 -12.31
N ILE A 198 -5.13 -17.89 -11.26
CA ILE A 198 -6.29 -18.82 -11.30
C ILE A 198 -7.30 -18.40 -12.38
N ARG A 199 -7.49 -17.10 -12.59
CA ARG A 199 -8.43 -16.56 -13.59
C ARG A 199 -7.96 -16.70 -15.05
N ILE A 200 -6.79 -17.29 -15.32
CA ILE A 200 -6.29 -17.46 -16.69
C ILE A 200 -7.30 -18.27 -17.52
N SER A 201 -7.81 -19.39 -17.01
CA SER A 201 -8.78 -20.24 -17.71
C SER A 201 -10.09 -19.53 -18.03
N ASP A 202 -10.51 -18.59 -17.18
CA ASP A 202 -11.75 -17.84 -17.39
C ASP A 202 -11.53 -16.75 -18.44
N LEU A 203 -10.40 -16.05 -18.37
CA LEU A 203 -10.01 -15.03 -19.36
C LEU A 203 -9.82 -15.62 -20.76
N THR A 204 -9.29 -16.84 -20.87
CA THR A 204 -9.14 -17.53 -22.16
C THR A 204 -10.50 -17.92 -22.73
N ARG A 205 -11.41 -18.46 -21.92
CA ARG A 205 -12.80 -18.75 -22.34
C ARG A 205 -13.56 -17.49 -22.77
N GLU A 206 -13.38 -16.37 -22.08
CA GLU A 206 -13.97 -15.10 -22.48
C GLU A 206 -13.44 -14.62 -23.84
N LEU A 207 -12.14 -14.76 -24.11
CA LEU A 207 -11.56 -14.47 -25.43
C LEU A 207 -12.07 -15.42 -26.52
N GLU A 208 -12.18 -16.71 -26.22
CA GLU A 208 -12.71 -17.72 -27.14
C GLU A 208 -14.17 -17.44 -27.49
N SER A 209 -14.98 -17.00 -26.51
CA SER A 209 -16.37 -16.59 -26.75
C SER A 209 -16.49 -15.37 -27.66
N LEU A 210 -15.44 -14.54 -27.72
CA LEU A 210 -15.31 -13.39 -28.61
C LEU A 210 -14.63 -13.74 -29.93
N GLY A 211 -14.26 -15.01 -30.16
CA GLY A 211 -13.68 -15.51 -31.40
C GLY A 211 -12.15 -15.45 -31.48
N LEU A 212 -11.44 -15.20 -30.37
CA LEU A 212 -9.99 -15.13 -30.35
C LEU A 212 -9.38 -16.29 -29.55
N GLY A 213 -8.20 -16.74 -29.97
CA GLY A 213 -7.42 -17.80 -29.36
C GLY A 213 -6.77 -17.41 -28.04
N ASP A 214 -6.03 -18.35 -27.46
CA ASP A 214 -5.40 -18.26 -26.13
C ASP A 214 -4.41 -17.08 -26.00
N ASP A 215 -3.84 -16.64 -27.12
CA ASP A 215 -2.93 -15.50 -27.20
C ASP A 215 -3.61 -14.23 -27.73
N GLY A 216 -4.91 -14.33 -28.01
CA GLY A 216 -5.70 -13.29 -28.61
C GLY A 216 -5.37 -13.08 -30.09
N GLU A 217 -4.79 -14.06 -30.77
CA GLU A 217 -4.81 -14.11 -32.23
C GLU A 217 -6.09 -14.81 -32.65
N GLU A 218 -6.61 -14.51 -33.84
CA GLU A 218 -7.79 -15.24 -34.34
C GLU A 218 -7.46 -16.73 -34.37
N LYS A 219 -8.36 -17.58 -33.86
CA LYS A 219 -8.17 -19.02 -34.04
C LYS A 219 -8.30 -19.27 -35.54
N GLU A 220 -7.17 -19.47 -36.23
CA GLU A 220 -7.19 -20.13 -37.54
C GLU A 220 -7.92 -21.46 -37.34
N LYS A 221 -9.07 -21.57 -38.00
CA LYS A 221 -9.88 -22.78 -38.06
C LYS A 221 -9.26 -23.80 -38.99
#